data_AF-A0A6G3Z8F6-F1
#
_entry.id   AF-A0A6G3Z8F6-F1
#
_cell.length_a   1.000
_cell.length_b   1.000
_cell.length_c   1.000
_cell.angle_alpha   90.00
_cell.angle_beta   90.00
_cell.angle_gamma   90.00
#
_symmetry.space_group_name_H-M   'P 1'
#
loop_
_entity.id
_entity.type
_entity.pdbx_description
1 polymer ?
#
loop_
_entity_poly.entity_id
_entity_poly.type
_entity_poly.pdbx_seq_one_letter_code
_entity_poly.pdbx_strand_id
1 'polypeptide(L)'
;MTLLKERGYKLFTRDQALYAQKGIAGRIGPIVVHASMLIILTGAILGAMTGFFAQEIVPSGEVFQVRNIFDAGPWAQAQIPKDWAVRVNRFWIDYTPEGVIDQFYSDLSVLDVDGEEVKHKTIHVNEPLRYKGVTLYQADWGIAGIKVQLNNSPVLAVPMEQLVTEGKSRLWGTWLPTKPDLSDGVSLVATDLQGMLLVYDNTGQLISTVRKGMSTEVNGITLSIVDIVGSTGLQIKADPGIPVVYLGFGLLMIGVLMSYVSHSQIWALESGDRFFVGGRTNRAQVAFERELLQIIESLEPSEPADTQTPETVSIG
;
A
#
# COMPACT_ATOMS: atom_id res chain seq x y z
N MET A 1 43.10 -6.22 32.30
CA MET A 1 42.78 -5.96 30.87
C MET A 1 41.72 -6.91 30.27
N THR A 2 41.58 -8.15 30.75
CA THR A 2 40.55 -9.13 30.30
C THR A 2 39.13 -8.72 30.65
N LEU A 3 38.91 -8.16 31.85
CA LEU A 3 37.59 -7.80 32.37
C LEU A 3 36.78 -6.83 31.48
N LEU A 4 37.40 -5.80 30.92
CA LEU A 4 36.73 -4.87 30.01
C LEU A 4 36.35 -5.52 28.68
N LYS A 5 37.19 -6.44 28.17
CA LYS A 5 36.87 -7.22 26.96
C LYS A 5 35.71 -8.19 27.21
N GLU A 6 35.67 -8.83 28.38
CA GLU A 6 34.55 -9.71 28.81
C GLU A 6 33.23 -8.94 28.89
N ARG A 7 33.27 -7.66 29.28
CA ARG A 7 32.10 -6.76 29.28
C ARG A 7 31.79 -6.14 27.91
N GLY A 8 32.48 -6.55 26.84
CA GLY A 8 32.19 -6.15 25.47
C GLY A 8 32.82 -4.81 25.04
N TYR A 9 33.78 -4.27 25.79
CA TYR A 9 34.51 -3.07 25.38
C TYR A 9 35.65 -3.41 24.41
N LYS A 10 35.78 -2.60 23.36
CA LYS A 10 36.97 -2.57 22.50
C LYS A 10 38.02 -1.68 23.14
N LEU A 11 39.21 -2.23 23.38
CA LEU A 11 40.32 -1.56 24.06
C LEU A 11 41.34 -0.99 23.07
N PHE A 12 41.87 0.18 23.41
CA PHE A 12 42.95 0.87 22.73
C PHE A 12 43.92 1.37 23.80
N THR A 13 45.14 0.85 23.80
CA THR A 13 46.18 1.21 24.78
C THR A 13 47.29 1.97 24.09
N ARG A 14 47.78 3.05 24.72
CA ARG A 14 48.95 3.79 24.27
C ARG A 14 49.71 4.31 25.49
N ASP A 15 50.96 3.87 25.64
CA ASP A 15 51.81 4.19 26.79
C ASP A 15 51.11 3.90 28.12
N GLN A 16 50.94 4.91 28.97
CA GLN A 16 50.24 4.84 30.26
C GLN A 16 48.74 5.17 30.18
N ALA A 17 48.17 5.26 28.96
CA ALA A 17 46.77 5.56 28.72
C ALA A 17 46.01 4.36 28.14
N LEU A 18 44.81 4.12 28.66
CA LEU A 18 43.84 3.13 28.20
C LEU A 18 42.55 3.84 27.79
N TYR A 19 42.05 3.53 26.60
CA TYR A 19 40.73 3.91 26.11
C TYR A 19 39.91 2.66 25.80
N ALA A 20 38.68 2.61 26.30
CA ALA A 20 37.75 1.51 26.06
C ALA A 20 36.43 2.08 25.54
N GLN A 21 35.84 1.44 24.52
CA GLN A 21 34.52 1.85 24.01
C GLN A 21 33.59 0.67 23.74
N LYS A 22 32.30 0.88 23.95
CA LYS A 22 31.21 -0.08 23.74
C LYS A 22 30.04 0.61 23.04
N GLY A 23 29.27 -0.13 22.24
CA GLY A 23 28.02 0.36 21.67
C GLY A 23 28.15 1.46 20.60
N ILE A 24 29.14 1.38 19.70
CA ILE A 24 29.32 2.35 18.59
C ILE A 24 28.04 2.53 17.75
N ALA A 25 27.23 1.47 17.61
CA ALA A 25 25.93 1.53 16.96
C ALA A 25 25.02 2.65 17.51
N GLY A 26 25.04 2.85 18.84
CA GLY A 26 24.31 3.94 19.52
C GLY A 26 24.72 5.34 19.14
N ARG A 27 25.99 5.52 18.76
CA ARG A 27 26.53 6.80 18.30
C ARG A 27 26.17 7.08 16.84
N ILE A 28 26.14 6.04 16.00
CA ILE A 28 25.85 6.15 14.57
C ILE A 28 24.33 6.14 14.30
N GLY A 29 23.54 5.51 15.16
CA GLY A 29 22.08 5.37 15.02
C GLY A 29 21.36 6.66 14.66
N PRO A 30 21.56 7.77 15.41
CA PRO A 30 20.92 9.05 15.07
C PRO A 30 21.33 9.58 13.69
N ILE A 31 22.57 9.36 13.24
CA ILE A 31 23.02 9.79 11.91
C ILE A 31 22.26 9.01 10.82
N VAL A 32 22.08 7.70 11.01
CA VAL A 32 21.29 6.85 10.10
C VAL A 32 19.85 7.29 10.06
N VAL A 33 19.25 7.67 11.21
CA VAL A 33 17.90 8.23 11.28
C VAL A 33 17.77 9.49 10.40
N HIS A 34 18.66 10.47 10.54
CA HIS A 34 18.58 11.69 9.73
C HIS A 34 18.79 11.41 8.23
N ALA A 35 19.75 10.55 7.89
CA ALA A 35 19.97 10.14 6.51
C ALA A 35 18.73 9.45 5.91
N SER A 36 18.06 8.59 6.70
CA SER A 36 16.84 7.90 6.27
C SER A 36 15.69 8.86 5.99
N MET A 37 15.52 9.92 6.79
CA MET A 37 14.51 10.96 6.56
C MET A 37 14.74 11.70 5.24
N LEU A 38 15.99 12.01 4.90
CA LEU A 38 16.35 12.62 3.61
C LEU A 38 16.08 11.69 2.43
N ILE A 39 16.33 10.38 2.59
CA ILE A 39 16.03 9.37 1.56
C ILE A 39 14.52 9.27 1.34
N ILE A 40 13.71 9.20 2.42
CA ILE A 40 12.25 9.18 2.33
C ILE A 40 11.74 10.43 1.60
N LEU A 41 12.23 11.62 1.98
CA LEU A 41 11.85 12.87 1.34
C LEU A 41 12.21 12.88 -0.14
N THR A 42 13.42 12.41 -0.49
CA THR A 42 13.87 12.32 -1.87
C THR A 42 12.98 11.37 -2.67
N GLY A 43 12.65 10.20 -2.13
CA GLY A 43 11.72 9.25 -2.76
C GLY A 43 10.33 9.84 -2.98
N ALA A 44 9.80 10.58 -2.00
CA ALA A 44 8.51 11.25 -2.13
C ALA A 44 8.53 12.34 -3.21
N ILE A 45 9.59 13.15 -3.29
CA ILE A 45 9.79 14.16 -4.34
C ILE A 45 9.86 13.46 -5.71
N LEU A 46 10.65 12.39 -5.84
CA LEU A 46 10.73 11.64 -7.09
C LEU A 46 9.37 11.09 -7.53
N GLY A 47 8.59 10.51 -6.60
CA GLY A 47 7.24 10.03 -6.87
C GLY A 47 6.30 11.16 -7.32
N ALA A 48 6.30 12.30 -6.62
CA ALA A 48 5.46 13.44 -6.97
C ALA A 48 5.86 14.09 -8.31
N MET A 49 7.14 14.09 -8.66
CA MET A 49 7.62 14.72 -9.90
C MET A 49 7.49 13.84 -11.13
N THR A 50 7.61 12.52 -10.98
CA THR A 50 7.68 11.55 -12.09
C THR A 50 6.48 10.61 -12.16
N GLY A 51 5.67 10.52 -11.11
CA GLY A 51 4.50 9.66 -11.06
C GLY A 51 3.25 10.30 -11.70
N PHE A 52 2.25 9.46 -11.95
CA PHE A 52 0.93 9.90 -12.40
C PHE A 52 -0.18 9.03 -11.80
N PHE A 53 -1.39 9.60 -11.80
CA PHE A 53 -2.65 8.95 -11.50
C PHE A 53 -3.66 9.19 -12.61
N ALA A 54 -4.33 8.13 -13.00
CA ALA A 54 -5.40 8.14 -13.97
C ALA A 54 -6.57 7.27 -13.48
N GLN A 55 -7.75 7.53 -14.01
CA GLN A 55 -8.94 6.73 -13.70
C GLN A 55 -9.73 6.48 -14.98
N GLU A 56 -10.02 5.22 -15.25
CA GLU A 56 -10.77 4.81 -16.45
C GLU A 56 -11.99 4.00 -16.04
N ILE A 57 -13.14 4.29 -16.65
CA ILE A 57 -14.35 3.45 -16.57
C ILE A 57 -14.48 2.77 -17.94
N VAL A 58 -14.26 1.46 -17.97
CA VAL A 58 -14.12 0.73 -19.24
C VAL A 58 -15.15 -0.41 -19.31
N PRO A 59 -15.99 -0.45 -20.35
CA PRO A 59 -16.92 -1.55 -20.57
C PRO A 59 -16.23 -2.91 -20.70
N SER A 60 -16.88 -3.94 -20.22
CA SER A 60 -16.44 -5.32 -20.42
C SER A 60 -16.41 -5.67 -21.91
N GLY A 61 -15.26 -6.17 -22.38
CA GLY A 61 -15.00 -6.52 -23.78
C GLY A 61 -14.22 -5.46 -24.56
N GLU A 62 -13.98 -4.28 -23.99
CA GLU A 62 -13.28 -3.19 -24.67
C GLU A 62 -11.77 -3.16 -24.40
N VAL A 63 -11.06 -2.52 -25.31
CA VAL A 63 -9.63 -2.21 -25.21
C VAL A 63 -9.47 -0.72 -24.99
N PHE A 64 -8.64 -0.33 -24.03
CA PHE A 64 -8.37 1.06 -23.71
C PHE A 64 -6.88 1.34 -23.58
N GLN A 65 -6.54 2.60 -23.78
CA GLN A 65 -5.25 3.17 -23.40
C GLN A 65 -5.50 4.21 -22.31
N VAL A 66 -4.50 4.43 -21.46
CA VAL A 66 -4.60 5.41 -20.38
C VAL A 66 -4.71 6.81 -20.98
N ARG A 67 -5.83 7.48 -20.76
CA ARG A 67 -6.12 8.82 -21.30
C ARG A 67 -6.55 9.79 -20.22
N ASN A 68 -7.38 9.36 -19.27
CA ASN A 68 -7.97 10.20 -18.26
C ASN A 68 -7.05 10.37 -17.03
N ILE A 69 -5.94 11.05 -17.26
CA ILE A 69 -4.93 11.39 -16.25
C ILE A 69 -5.36 12.68 -15.56
N PHE A 70 -5.60 12.62 -14.25
CA PHE A 70 -6.07 13.77 -13.47
C PHE A 70 -5.02 14.34 -12.51
N ASP A 71 -3.96 13.58 -12.23
CA ASP A 71 -2.81 14.05 -11.46
C ASP A 71 -1.52 13.49 -12.07
N ALA A 72 -0.57 14.38 -12.37
CA ALA A 72 0.69 14.02 -13.00
C ALA A 72 1.77 15.02 -12.61
N GLY A 73 2.93 14.49 -12.21
CA GLY A 73 4.10 15.30 -11.93
C GLY A 73 4.66 15.99 -13.20
N PRO A 74 5.45 17.07 -13.05
CA PRO A 74 6.01 17.81 -14.19
C PRO A 74 6.84 16.97 -15.18
N TRP A 75 7.36 15.83 -14.73
CA TRP A 75 8.20 14.92 -15.52
C TRP A 75 7.57 13.53 -15.69
N ALA A 76 6.26 13.41 -15.46
CA ALA A 76 5.56 12.12 -15.53
C ALA A 76 5.40 11.56 -16.95
N GLN A 77 5.67 12.37 -17.98
CA GLN A 77 5.47 11.99 -19.39
C GLN A 77 6.23 10.73 -19.81
N ALA A 78 7.34 10.41 -19.15
CA ALA A 78 8.11 9.19 -19.41
C ALA A 78 7.48 7.92 -18.81
N GLN A 79 6.60 8.07 -17.81
CA GLN A 79 5.91 6.95 -17.15
C GLN A 79 4.56 6.63 -17.80
N ILE A 80 3.97 7.58 -18.52
CA ILE A 80 2.67 7.40 -19.19
C ILE A 80 2.83 6.40 -20.34
N PRO A 81 2.09 5.28 -20.33
CA PRO A 81 2.23 4.25 -21.34
C PRO A 81 1.72 4.71 -22.71
N LYS A 82 2.49 4.40 -23.77
CA LYS A 82 2.16 4.76 -25.17
C LYS A 82 2.24 3.56 -26.12
N ASP A 83 2.93 2.52 -25.70
CA ASP A 83 3.34 1.35 -26.47
C ASP A 83 2.61 0.07 -26.04
N TRP A 84 1.52 0.19 -25.29
CA TRP A 84 0.66 -0.93 -24.90
C TRP A 84 -0.73 -0.43 -24.52
N ALA A 85 -1.68 -1.35 -24.55
CA ALA A 85 -3.08 -1.14 -24.19
C ALA A 85 -3.54 -2.21 -23.18
N VAL A 86 -4.73 -2.04 -22.64
CA VAL A 86 -5.36 -3.03 -21.76
C VAL A 86 -6.72 -3.39 -22.31
N ARG A 87 -6.98 -4.69 -22.42
CA ARG A 87 -8.29 -5.25 -22.72
C ARG A 87 -8.96 -5.66 -21.42
N VAL A 88 -10.19 -5.23 -21.24
CA VAL A 88 -11.09 -5.77 -20.20
C VAL A 88 -11.77 -6.98 -20.80
N ASN A 89 -11.27 -8.19 -20.52
CA ASN A 89 -11.89 -9.40 -21.05
C ASN A 89 -13.27 -9.61 -20.42
N ARG A 90 -13.36 -9.39 -19.11
CA ARG A 90 -14.60 -9.57 -18.35
C ARG A 90 -14.60 -8.73 -17.08
N PHE A 91 -15.73 -8.12 -16.76
CA PHE A 91 -16.01 -7.56 -15.44
C PHE A 91 -17.21 -8.27 -14.81
N TRP A 92 -17.14 -8.60 -13.52
CA TRP A 92 -18.28 -9.14 -12.77
C TRP A 92 -18.20 -8.80 -11.28
N ILE A 93 -19.33 -8.96 -10.61
CA ILE A 93 -19.50 -8.71 -9.19
C ILE A 93 -20.01 -10.01 -8.56
N ASP A 94 -19.34 -10.43 -7.50
CA ASP A 94 -19.84 -11.48 -6.62
C ASP A 94 -20.69 -10.84 -5.52
N TYR A 95 -21.85 -11.45 -5.25
CA TYR A 95 -22.81 -10.98 -4.27
C TYR A 95 -22.95 -12.02 -3.16
N THR A 96 -23.15 -11.55 -1.94
CA THR A 96 -23.51 -12.42 -0.81
C THR A 96 -24.91 -13.01 -1.01
N PRO A 97 -25.29 -14.08 -0.27
CA PRO A 97 -26.65 -14.62 -0.32
C PRO A 97 -27.75 -13.61 0.00
N GLU A 98 -27.42 -12.55 0.75
CA GLU A 98 -28.30 -11.43 1.11
C GLU A 98 -28.40 -10.36 0.00
N GLY A 99 -27.67 -10.54 -1.12
CA GLY A 99 -27.68 -9.65 -2.27
C GLY A 99 -26.77 -8.42 -2.15
N VAL A 100 -25.92 -8.36 -1.13
CA VAL A 100 -24.93 -7.29 -0.95
C VAL A 100 -23.69 -7.59 -1.80
N ILE A 101 -22.99 -6.56 -2.26
CA ILE A 101 -21.74 -6.73 -3.01
C ILE A 101 -20.66 -7.30 -2.08
N ASP A 102 -20.06 -8.43 -2.47
CA ASP A 102 -18.94 -9.07 -1.77
C ASP A 102 -17.60 -8.65 -2.41
N GLN A 103 -17.46 -8.82 -3.73
CA GLN A 103 -16.21 -8.54 -4.43
C GLN A 103 -16.42 -8.11 -5.88
N PHE A 104 -15.51 -7.28 -6.37
CA PHE A 104 -15.44 -6.84 -7.76
C PHE A 104 -14.25 -7.51 -8.44
N TYR A 105 -14.49 -8.10 -9.61
CA TYR A 105 -13.45 -8.76 -10.38
C TYR A 105 -13.35 -8.18 -11.78
N SER A 106 -12.12 -7.94 -12.22
CA SER A 106 -11.79 -7.59 -13.60
C SER A 106 -10.75 -8.55 -14.15
N ASP A 107 -11.12 -9.25 -15.21
CA ASP A 107 -10.18 -10.03 -15.99
C ASP A 107 -9.54 -9.17 -17.06
N LEU A 108 -8.23 -8.95 -16.94
CA LEU A 108 -7.49 -8.00 -17.76
C LEU A 108 -6.37 -8.66 -18.55
N SER A 109 -6.23 -8.24 -19.80
CA SER A 109 -5.09 -8.58 -20.66
C SER A 109 -4.35 -7.32 -21.05
N VAL A 110 -3.04 -7.30 -20.85
CA VAL A 110 -2.14 -6.28 -21.39
C VAL A 110 -1.78 -6.69 -22.81
N LEU A 111 -1.98 -5.76 -23.74
CA LEU A 111 -1.69 -5.94 -25.16
C LEU A 111 -0.50 -5.06 -25.55
N ASP A 112 0.45 -5.59 -26.31
CA ASP A 112 1.55 -4.80 -26.87
C ASP A 112 1.13 -4.00 -28.12
N VAL A 113 2.11 -3.43 -28.84
CA VAL A 113 1.88 -2.64 -30.06
C VAL A 113 1.32 -3.47 -31.22
N ASP A 114 1.59 -4.77 -31.25
CA ASP A 114 1.12 -5.68 -32.29
C ASP A 114 -0.26 -6.28 -31.93
N GLY A 115 -0.76 -5.97 -30.72
CA GLY A 115 -2.02 -6.46 -30.19
C GLY A 115 -1.91 -7.86 -29.56
N GLU A 116 -0.69 -8.36 -29.38
CA GLU A 116 -0.45 -9.64 -28.73
C GLU A 116 -0.60 -9.51 -27.21
N GLU A 117 -1.18 -10.53 -26.60
CA GLU A 117 -1.34 -10.58 -25.16
C GLU A 117 -0.01 -10.93 -24.48
N VAL A 118 0.56 -9.94 -23.79
CA VAL A 118 1.84 -10.09 -23.08
C VAL A 118 1.67 -10.39 -21.60
N LYS A 119 0.48 -10.15 -21.04
CA LYS A 119 0.16 -10.46 -19.64
C LYS A 119 -1.34 -10.57 -19.42
N HIS A 120 -1.76 -11.65 -18.78
CA HIS A 120 -3.14 -11.86 -18.31
C HIS A 120 -3.17 -11.84 -16.79
N LYS A 121 -4.11 -11.12 -16.18
CA LYS A 121 -4.43 -11.29 -14.75
C LYS A 121 -5.87 -10.89 -14.43
N THR A 122 -6.55 -11.72 -13.64
CA THR A 122 -7.77 -11.31 -12.93
C THR A 122 -7.40 -10.53 -11.68
N ILE A 123 -7.91 -9.30 -11.56
CA ILE A 123 -7.69 -8.41 -10.42
C ILE A 123 -8.97 -8.27 -9.59
N HIS A 124 -8.79 -7.88 -8.33
CA HIS A 124 -9.86 -7.50 -7.41
C HIS A 124 -9.33 -6.50 -6.39
N VAL A 125 -10.17 -6.08 -5.44
CA VAL A 125 -9.76 -5.14 -4.39
C VAL A 125 -8.55 -5.71 -3.63
N ASN A 126 -7.49 -4.91 -3.48
CA ASN A 126 -6.18 -5.26 -2.90
C ASN A 126 -5.27 -6.19 -3.73
N GLU A 127 -5.73 -6.72 -4.87
CA GLU A 127 -4.89 -7.53 -5.76
C GLU A 127 -4.76 -6.90 -7.16
N PRO A 128 -3.82 -5.96 -7.36
CA PRO A 128 -3.70 -5.24 -8.62
C PRO A 128 -2.92 -6.00 -9.71
N LEU A 129 -3.04 -5.51 -10.95
CA LEU A 129 -2.18 -5.85 -12.09
C LEU A 129 -1.02 -4.86 -12.13
N ARG A 130 0.21 -5.36 -12.27
CA ARG A 130 1.43 -4.53 -12.41
C ARG A 130 2.12 -4.84 -13.72
N TYR A 131 2.44 -3.83 -14.52
CA TYR A 131 3.16 -3.99 -15.79
C TYR A 131 3.96 -2.73 -16.12
N LYS A 132 5.24 -2.90 -16.51
CA LYS A 132 6.18 -1.80 -16.87
C LYS A 132 6.14 -0.59 -15.92
N GLY A 133 6.09 -0.82 -14.60
CA GLY A 133 6.07 0.26 -13.58
C GLY A 133 4.69 0.90 -13.35
N VAL A 134 3.68 0.55 -14.13
CA VAL A 134 2.28 0.96 -13.96
C VAL A 134 1.51 -0.10 -13.18
N THR A 135 0.65 0.34 -12.27
CA THR A 135 -0.23 -0.52 -11.47
C THR A 135 -1.68 -0.15 -11.72
N LEU A 136 -2.51 -1.15 -12.00
CA LEU A 136 -3.95 -1.03 -12.21
C LEU A 136 -4.67 -1.66 -11.03
N TYR A 137 -5.46 -0.86 -10.32
CA TYR A 137 -6.27 -1.24 -9.18
C TYR A 137 -7.74 -1.26 -9.56
N GLN A 138 -8.47 -2.25 -9.06
CA GLN A 138 -9.93 -2.19 -9.04
C GLN A 138 -10.36 -1.14 -8.02
N ALA A 139 -11.06 -0.10 -8.47
CA ALA A 139 -11.46 1.02 -7.62
C ALA A 139 -12.96 1.34 -7.69
N ASP A 140 -13.59 1.13 -8.84
CA ASP A 140 -15.01 1.44 -9.03
C ASP A 140 -15.69 0.50 -10.04
N TRP A 141 -16.96 0.71 -10.35
CA TRP A 141 -17.72 -0.02 -11.35
C TRP A 141 -18.89 0.80 -11.89
N GLY A 142 -19.43 0.38 -13.03
CA GLY A 142 -20.65 0.96 -13.59
C GLY A 142 -21.38 0.00 -14.54
N ILE A 143 -22.43 0.50 -15.19
CA ILE A 143 -23.14 -0.19 -16.25
C ILE A 143 -22.94 0.61 -17.54
N ALA A 144 -22.21 0.03 -18.50
CA ALA A 144 -21.95 0.66 -19.80
C ALA A 144 -23.21 0.76 -20.65
N GLY A 145 -24.05 -0.27 -20.57
CA GLY A 145 -25.15 -0.43 -21.49
C GLY A 145 -25.87 -1.77 -21.33
N ILE A 146 -26.89 -1.94 -22.14
CA ILE A 146 -27.69 -3.14 -22.23
C ILE A 146 -27.76 -3.63 -23.67
N LYS A 147 -27.87 -4.94 -23.82
CA LYS A 147 -28.18 -5.58 -25.10
C LYS A 147 -29.64 -5.95 -25.09
N VAL A 148 -30.42 -5.37 -25.99
CA VAL A 148 -31.87 -5.56 -26.07
C VAL A 148 -32.28 -6.05 -27.44
N GLN A 149 -33.42 -6.73 -27.52
CA GLN A 149 -34.03 -7.15 -28.76
C GLN A 149 -35.51 -6.75 -28.74
N LEU A 150 -35.97 -6.11 -29.82
CA LEU A 150 -37.35 -5.68 -29.99
C LEU A 150 -38.04 -6.60 -30.99
N ASN A 151 -39.04 -7.35 -30.55
CA ASN A 151 -39.67 -8.41 -31.33
C ASN A 151 -38.61 -9.38 -31.89
N ASN A 152 -38.44 -9.42 -33.22
CA ASN A 152 -37.44 -10.21 -33.94
C ASN A 152 -36.33 -9.35 -34.56
N SER A 153 -36.06 -8.16 -34.02
CA SER A 153 -34.96 -7.32 -34.48
C SER A 153 -33.59 -7.98 -34.24
N PRO A 154 -32.51 -7.49 -34.85
CA PRO A 154 -31.16 -7.74 -34.34
C PRO A 154 -31.03 -7.27 -32.89
N VAL A 155 -30.05 -7.82 -32.18
CA VAL A 155 -29.68 -7.35 -30.83
C VAL A 155 -29.06 -5.97 -30.94
N LEU A 156 -29.64 -5.00 -30.24
CA LEU A 156 -29.20 -3.62 -30.18
C LEU A 156 -28.41 -3.41 -28.89
N ALA A 157 -27.22 -2.83 -28.98
CA ALA A 157 -26.47 -2.36 -27.82
C ALA A 157 -26.86 -0.90 -27.56
N VAL A 158 -27.42 -0.64 -26.38
CA VAL A 158 -27.91 0.68 -25.99
C VAL A 158 -27.11 1.14 -24.79
N PRO A 159 -26.44 2.31 -24.85
CA PRO A 159 -25.67 2.82 -23.74
C PRO A 159 -26.58 3.16 -22.56
N MET A 160 -26.06 2.98 -21.35
CA MET A 160 -26.70 3.42 -20.12
C MET A 160 -25.82 4.47 -19.46
N GLU A 161 -26.46 5.48 -18.89
CA GLU A 161 -25.78 6.57 -18.18
C GLU A 161 -26.14 6.54 -16.71
N GLN A 162 -25.19 6.92 -15.86
CA GLN A 162 -25.45 7.02 -14.43
C GLN A 162 -26.35 8.25 -14.17
N LEU A 163 -27.50 8.02 -13.56
CA LEU A 163 -28.44 9.08 -13.19
C LEU A 163 -27.98 9.73 -11.87
N VAL A 164 -28.00 11.06 -11.83
CA VAL A 164 -27.73 11.82 -10.61
C VAL A 164 -28.94 11.71 -9.70
N THR A 165 -28.77 11.13 -8.53
CA THR A 165 -29.80 11.04 -7.49
C THR A 165 -29.36 11.85 -6.27
N GLU A 166 -30.31 12.43 -5.53
CA GLU A 166 -30.04 13.10 -4.25
C GLU A 166 -29.66 12.12 -3.14
N GLY A 167 -29.85 10.81 -3.37
CA GLY A 167 -29.52 9.73 -2.44
C GLY A 167 -28.18 9.05 -2.73
N LYS A 168 -27.86 8.02 -1.94
CA LYS A 168 -26.64 7.20 -2.14
C LYS A 168 -26.80 6.07 -3.16
N SER A 169 -27.99 5.88 -3.72
CA SER A 169 -28.28 4.78 -4.64
C SER A 169 -27.82 5.14 -6.05
N ARG A 170 -26.90 4.35 -6.60
CA ARG A 170 -26.48 4.48 -8.01
C ARG A 170 -27.56 3.87 -8.90
N LEU A 171 -28.07 4.68 -9.83
CA LEU A 171 -29.03 4.25 -10.83
C LEU A 171 -28.40 4.48 -12.19
N TRP A 172 -28.63 3.56 -13.10
CA TRP A 172 -28.29 3.74 -14.51
C TRP A 172 -29.58 3.75 -15.31
N GLY A 173 -29.69 4.69 -16.23
CA GLY A 173 -30.87 4.88 -17.05
C GLY A 173 -30.52 4.88 -18.52
N THR A 174 -31.46 4.41 -19.34
CA THR A 174 -31.46 4.67 -20.77
C THR A 174 -32.90 4.79 -21.28
N TRP A 175 -33.07 5.40 -22.45
CA TRP A 175 -34.35 5.51 -23.11
C TRP A 175 -34.33 4.74 -24.43
N LEU A 176 -35.33 3.90 -24.63
CA LEU A 176 -35.45 3.03 -25.79
C LEU A 176 -36.72 3.39 -26.57
N PRO A 177 -36.60 3.85 -27.83
CA PRO A 177 -37.78 4.09 -28.65
C PRO A 177 -38.50 2.78 -28.97
N THR A 178 -39.84 2.77 -28.81
CA THR A 178 -40.69 1.64 -29.21
C THR A 178 -41.29 1.85 -30.60
N LYS A 179 -41.16 3.06 -31.18
CA LYS A 179 -41.59 3.39 -32.54
C LYS A 179 -40.45 3.98 -33.37
N PRO A 180 -40.38 3.72 -34.69
CA PRO A 180 -39.31 4.24 -35.56
C PRO A 180 -39.25 5.77 -35.66
N ASP A 181 -40.36 6.45 -35.42
CA ASP A 181 -40.46 7.92 -35.44
C ASP A 181 -40.03 8.59 -34.13
N LEU A 182 -39.57 7.80 -33.14
CA LEU A 182 -39.16 8.25 -31.81
C LEU A 182 -40.28 8.94 -31.01
N SER A 183 -41.53 8.85 -31.45
CA SER A 183 -42.68 9.48 -30.78
C SER A 183 -43.05 8.82 -29.46
N ASP A 184 -42.60 7.58 -29.26
CA ASP A 184 -42.96 6.73 -28.13
C ASP A 184 -41.80 5.82 -27.75
N GLY A 185 -41.73 5.46 -26.47
CA GLY A 185 -40.57 4.82 -25.90
C GLY A 185 -40.73 4.46 -24.44
N VAL A 186 -39.70 3.82 -23.91
CA VAL A 186 -39.63 3.34 -22.53
C VAL A 186 -38.32 3.73 -21.91
N SER A 187 -38.35 4.09 -20.63
CA SER A 187 -37.12 4.28 -19.85
C SER A 187 -36.78 2.98 -19.11
N LEU A 188 -35.56 2.52 -19.29
CA LEU A 188 -35.02 1.35 -18.59
C LEU A 188 -34.06 1.81 -17.52
N VAL A 189 -34.30 1.38 -16.29
CA VAL A 189 -33.48 1.73 -15.12
C VAL A 189 -32.92 0.47 -14.48
N ALA A 190 -31.61 0.43 -14.27
CA ALA A 190 -30.91 -0.62 -13.55
C ALA A 190 -30.28 -0.08 -12.27
N THR A 191 -30.32 -0.88 -11.21
CA THR A 191 -29.75 -0.58 -9.88
C THR A 191 -28.43 -1.29 -9.62
N ASP A 192 -28.20 -2.41 -10.32
CA ASP A 192 -27.08 -3.32 -10.11
C ASP A 192 -26.84 -4.18 -11.35
N LEU A 193 -25.87 -5.10 -11.26
CA LEU A 193 -25.55 -6.07 -12.30
C LEU A 193 -26.18 -7.46 -12.05
N GLN A 194 -27.08 -7.61 -11.08
CA GLN A 194 -27.80 -8.86 -10.82
C GLN A 194 -28.83 -9.17 -11.90
N GLY A 195 -29.17 -8.18 -12.73
CA GLY A 195 -29.92 -8.40 -13.95
C GLY A 195 -31.33 -7.83 -13.95
N MET A 196 -31.80 -7.16 -12.90
CA MET A 196 -33.14 -6.58 -12.85
C MET A 196 -33.17 -5.18 -13.50
N LEU A 197 -34.11 -4.96 -14.42
CA LEU A 197 -34.42 -3.65 -14.97
C LEU A 197 -35.87 -3.26 -14.70
N LEU A 198 -36.04 -2.02 -14.27
CA LEU A 198 -37.32 -1.37 -14.11
C LEU A 198 -37.69 -0.67 -15.41
N VAL A 199 -38.90 -0.91 -15.91
CA VAL A 199 -39.40 -0.32 -17.16
C VAL A 199 -40.44 0.72 -16.82
N TYR A 200 -40.18 1.96 -17.23
CA TYR A 200 -41.07 3.10 -17.04
C TYR A 200 -41.59 3.60 -18.37
N ASP A 201 -42.83 4.07 -18.36
CA ASP A 201 -43.40 4.79 -19.51
C ASP A 201 -42.90 6.24 -19.58
N ASN A 202 -43.35 6.98 -20.61
CA ASN A 202 -43.00 8.39 -20.80
C ASN A 202 -43.61 9.33 -19.75
N THR A 203 -44.54 8.85 -18.91
CA THR A 203 -45.12 9.62 -17.79
C THR A 203 -44.37 9.38 -16.47
N GLY A 204 -43.40 8.46 -16.46
CA GLY A 204 -42.66 8.06 -15.27
C GLY A 204 -43.37 7.00 -14.43
N GLN A 205 -44.43 6.37 -14.94
CA GLN A 205 -45.10 5.27 -14.26
C GLN A 205 -44.37 3.95 -14.51
N LEU A 206 -44.13 3.17 -13.45
CA LEU A 206 -43.56 1.84 -13.57
C LEU A 206 -44.60 0.91 -14.22
N ILE A 207 -44.27 0.42 -15.41
CA ILE A 207 -45.16 -0.46 -16.19
C ILE A 207 -44.76 -1.92 -16.08
N SER A 208 -43.47 -2.22 -15.90
CA SER A 208 -43.00 -3.60 -15.80
C SER A 208 -41.63 -3.71 -15.11
N THR A 209 -41.24 -4.94 -14.77
CA THR A 209 -39.90 -5.29 -14.32
C THR A 209 -39.46 -6.51 -15.10
N VAL A 210 -38.30 -6.43 -15.73
CA VAL A 210 -37.75 -7.50 -16.58
C VAL A 210 -36.36 -7.85 -16.09
N ARG A 211 -36.00 -9.14 -16.08
CA ARG A 211 -34.62 -9.54 -15.79
C ARG A 211 -33.88 -9.87 -17.08
N LYS A 212 -32.55 -9.80 -17.03
CA LYS A 212 -31.65 -10.35 -18.04
C LYS A 212 -32.06 -11.78 -18.42
N GLY A 213 -32.17 -12.03 -19.72
CA GLY A 213 -32.64 -13.29 -20.30
C GLY A 213 -34.16 -13.41 -20.43
N MET A 214 -34.94 -12.45 -19.93
CA MET A 214 -36.40 -12.44 -20.03
C MET A 214 -36.90 -11.33 -20.96
N SER A 215 -38.19 -11.42 -21.29
CA SER A 215 -38.90 -10.45 -22.11
C SER A 215 -40.17 -9.93 -21.41
N THR A 216 -40.64 -8.77 -21.85
CA THR A 216 -41.89 -8.17 -21.40
C THR A 216 -42.57 -7.44 -22.56
N GLU A 217 -43.90 -7.35 -22.52
CA GLU A 217 -44.69 -6.63 -23.52
C GLU A 217 -44.81 -5.16 -23.13
N VAL A 218 -44.37 -4.26 -24.01
CA VAL A 218 -44.47 -2.83 -23.78
C VAL A 218 -44.88 -2.12 -25.06
N ASN A 219 -45.89 -1.24 -24.98
CA ASN A 219 -46.38 -0.48 -26.13
C ASN A 219 -46.72 -1.37 -27.36
N GLY A 220 -47.16 -2.61 -27.12
CA GLY A 220 -47.49 -3.58 -28.17
C GLY A 220 -46.29 -4.23 -28.87
N ILE A 221 -45.09 -4.12 -28.29
CA ILE A 221 -43.88 -4.82 -28.75
C ILE A 221 -43.29 -5.68 -27.62
N THR A 222 -42.69 -6.81 -28.00
CA THR A 222 -41.93 -7.67 -27.10
C THR A 222 -40.53 -7.09 -26.91
N LEU A 223 -40.24 -6.55 -25.73
CA LEU A 223 -38.90 -6.12 -25.33
C LEU A 223 -38.20 -7.26 -24.61
N SER A 224 -37.09 -7.76 -25.16
CA SER A 224 -36.23 -8.79 -24.55
C SER A 224 -34.91 -8.20 -24.09
N ILE A 225 -34.51 -8.48 -22.85
CA ILE A 225 -33.20 -8.08 -22.30
C ILE A 225 -32.23 -9.23 -22.49
N VAL A 226 -31.30 -9.11 -23.43
CA VAL A 226 -30.32 -10.16 -23.74
C VAL A 226 -29.19 -10.15 -22.72
N ASP A 227 -28.63 -8.98 -22.43
CA ASP A 227 -27.48 -8.84 -21.54
C ASP A 227 -27.39 -7.46 -20.89
N ILE A 228 -26.67 -7.37 -19.78
CA ILE A 228 -26.26 -6.11 -19.15
C ILE A 228 -24.75 -6.06 -19.19
N VAL A 229 -24.20 -5.02 -19.80
CA VAL A 229 -22.76 -4.84 -19.97
C VAL A 229 -22.25 -3.98 -18.82
N GLY A 230 -21.55 -4.60 -17.88
CA GLY A 230 -20.86 -3.90 -16.79
C GLY A 230 -19.57 -3.22 -17.27
N SER A 231 -19.18 -2.16 -16.57
CA SER A 231 -17.90 -1.48 -16.71
C SER A 231 -17.07 -1.64 -15.45
N THR A 232 -15.77 -1.85 -15.62
CA THR A 232 -14.81 -1.78 -14.53
C THR A 232 -14.29 -0.36 -14.37
N GLY A 233 -14.19 0.10 -13.13
CA GLY A 233 -13.48 1.32 -12.76
C GLY A 233 -12.08 1.01 -12.28
N LEU A 234 -11.09 1.42 -13.07
CA LEU A 234 -9.69 1.16 -12.83
C LEU A 234 -8.99 2.44 -12.39
N GLN A 235 -8.32 2.39 -11.23
CA GLN A 235 -7.37 3.42 -10.83
C GLN A 235 -5.98 2.98 -11.27
N ILE A 236 -5.32 3.83 -12.05
CA ILE A 236 -4.07 3.52 -12.73
C ILE A 236 -3.01 4.46 -12.19
N LYS A 237 -1.90 3.91 -11.69
CA LYS A 237 -0.84 4.68 -11.03
C LYS A 237 0.53 4.21 -11.48
N ALA A 238 1.43 5.14 -11.72
CA ALA A 238 2.88 4.88 -11.72
C ALA A 238 3.56 5.77 -10.68
N ASP A 239 4.43 5.19 -9.86
CA ASP A 239 5.16 5.93 -8.83
C ASP A 239 6.54 5.29 -8.60
N PRO A 240 7.56 5.76 -9.34
CA PRO A 240 8.93 5.27 -9.22
C PRO A 240 9.59 5.60 -7.87
N GLY A 241 9.00 6.48 -7.06
CA GLY A 241 9.54 6.90 -5.77
C GLY A 241 9.35 5.86 -4.65
N ILE A 242 8.36 4.98 -4.79
CA ILE A 242 7.98 3.99 -3.77
C ILE A 242 9.16 3.14 -3.27
N PRO A 243 10.01 2.53 -4.13
CA PRO A 243 11.15 1.74 -3.66
C PRO A 243 12.14 2.55 -2.81
N VAL A 244 12.38 3.81 -3.18
CA VAL A 244 13.28 4.72 -2.45
C VAL A 244 12.71 5.07 -1.08
N VAL A 245 11.40 5.32 -1.03
CA VAL A 245 10.67 5.56 0.23
C VAL A 245 10.78 4.34 1.15
N TYR A 246 10.53 3.13 0.63
CA TYR A 246 10.65 1.91 1.43
C TYR A 246 12.07 1.64 1.93
N LEU A 247 13.08 1.90 1.11
CA LEU A 247 14.48 1.83 1.54
C LEU A 247 14.74 2.80 2.71
N GLY A 248 14.27 4.04 2.59
CA GLY A 248 14.36 5.04 3.65
C GLY A 248 13.65 4.58 4.93
N PHE A 249 12.44 4.04 4.85
CA PHE A 249 11.75 3.49 6.02
C PHE A 249 12.48 2.31 6.67
N GLY A 250 13.05 1.40 5.87
CA GLY A 250 13.86 0.29 6.39
C GLY A 250 15.10 0.79 7.15
N LEU A 251 15.81 1.77 6.59
CA LEU A 251 16.95 2.40 7.25
C LEU A 251 16.55 3.16 8.51
N LEU A 252 15.37 3.80 8.51
CA LEU A 252 14.83 4.49 9.68
C LEU A 252 14.60 3.50 10.83
N MET A 253 13.95 2.36 10.55
CA MET A 253 13.73 1.31 11.55
C MET A 253 15.04 0.80 12.15
N ILE A 254 16.04 0.51 11.31
CA ILE A 254 17.37 0.08 11.76
C ILE A 254 18.06 1.17 12.57
N GLY A 255 18.02 2.42 12.12
CA GLY A 255 18.63 3.56 12.80
C GLY A 255 18.03 3.80 14.18
N VAL A 256 16.71 3.63 14.34
CA VAL A 256 16.03 3.71 15.64
C VAL A 256 16.51 2.59 16.56
N LEU A 257 16.52 1.34 16.09
CA LEU A 257 17.02 0.20 16.88
C LEU A 257 18.47 0.40 17.32
N MET A 258 19.34 0.86 16.41
CA MET A 258 20.73 1.20 16.73
C MET A 258 20.83 2.29 17.80
N SER A 259 19.95 3.30 17.75
CA SER A 259 19.96 4.44 18.68
C SER A 259 19.58 4.08 20.13
N TYR A 260 18.96 2.92 20.35
CA TYR A 260 18.69 2.40 21.69
C TYR A 260 19.94 1.82 22.38
N VAL A 261 20.98 1.48 21.62
CA VAL A 261 22.24 1.00 22.19
C VAL A 261 22.95 2.16 22.88
N SER A 262 23.31 2.00 24.15
CA SER A 262 24.15 2.99 24.85
C SER A 262 25.58 2.92 24.32
N HIS A 263 26.10 4.06 23.88
CA HIS A 263 27.51 4.23 23.57
C HIS A 263 28.23 4.71 24.83
N SER A 264 29.14 3.87 25.33
CA SER A 264 29.89 4.13 26.56
C SER A 264 31.38 4.09 26.29
N GLN A 265 32.11 5.00 26.93
CA GLN A 265 33.54 5.22 26.82
C GLN A 265 34.14 5.23 28.22
N ILE A 266 35.28 4.58 28.39
CA ILE A 266 36.07 4.57 29.63
C ILE A 266 37.49 4.98 29.26
N TRP A 267 38.08 5.86 30.05
CA TRP A 267 39.47 6.26 29.97
C TRP A 267 40.15 5.92 31.29
N ALA A 268 41.38 5.41 31.22
CA ALA A 268 42.24 5.31 32.37
C ALA A 268 43.63 5.85 32.03
N LEU A 269 44.25 6.55 32.98
CA LEU A 269 45.58 7.14 32.83
C LEU A 269 46.38 6.90 34.11
N GLU A 270 47.53 6.28 33.97
CA GLU A 270 48.52 6.15 35.04
C GLU A 270 49.52 7.30 34.92
N SER A 271 49.74 8.06 35.99
CA SER A 271 50.68 9.19 36.00
C SER A 271 51.38 9.27 37.36
N GLY A 272 52.60 8.72 37.42
CA GLY A 272 53.34 8.58 38.67
C GLY A 272 52.65 7.57 39.59
N ASP A 273 52.38 7.96 40.83
CA ASP A 273 51.73 7.10 41.84
C ASP A 273 50.20 7.25 41.86
N ARG A 274 49.62 7.81 40.79
CA ARG A 274 48.17 8.07 40.68
C ARG A 274 47.58 7.43 39.43
N PHE A 275 46.46 6.74 39.63
CA PHE A 275 45.65 6.14 38.58
C PHE A 275 44.33 6.90 38.45
N PHE A 276 44.10 7.54 37.30
CA PHE A 276 42.89 8.28 37.00
C PHE A 276 41.97 7.42 36.14
N VAL A 277 40.70 7.28 36.52
CA VAL A 277 39.67 6.60 35.72
C VAL A 277 38.51 7.57 35.49
N GLY A 278 38.07 7.66 34.23
CA GLY A 278 36.92 8.46 33.85
C GLY A 278 36.03 7.70 32.88
N GLY A 279 34.74 8.02 32.85
CA GLY A 279 33.79 7.37 31.95
C GLY A 279 32.76 8.35 31.43
N ARG A 280 32.23 8.07 30.24
CA ARG A 280 31.12 8.81 29.64
C ARG A 280 30.20 7.84 28.93
N THR A 281 28.90 8.08 29.03
CA THR A 281 27.90 7.39 28.22
C THR A 281 26.94 8.40 27.60
N ASN A 282 26.39 8.10 26.43
CA ASN A 282 25.39 8.94 25.79
C ASN A 282 23.98 8.76 26.41
N ARG A 283 23.72 7.61 27.05
CA ARG A 283 22.43 7.18 27.61
C ARG A 283 22.64 6.23 28.78
N ALA A 284 21.58 5.96 29.56
CA ALA A 284 21.56 5.02 30.67
C ALA A 284 22.69 5.27 31.70
N GLN A 285 22.84 6.54 32.13
CA GLN A 285 23.94 6.99 32.98
C GLN A 285 24.06 6.18 34.29
N VAL A 286 22.94 5.94 34.97
CA VAL A 286 22.92 5.16 36.23
C VAL A 286 23.37 3.71 36.02
N ALA A 287 22.98 3.08 34.91
CA ALA A 287 23.39 1.70 34.61
C ALA A 287 24.89 1.63 34.28
N PHE A 288 25.40 2.61 33.53
CA PHE A 288 26.82 2.72 33.23
C PHE A 288 27.65 3.03 34.48
N GLU A 289 27.17 3.90 35.37
CA GLU A 289 27.84 4.22 36.62
C GLU A 289 27.98 2.98 37.52
N ARG A 290 26.91 2.19 37.66
CA ARG A 290 26.97 0.89 38.36
C ARG A 290 27.93 -0.09 37.68
N GLU A 291 27.92 -0.17 36.35
CA GLU A 291 28.84 -1.03 35.59
C GLU A 291 30.30 -0.61 35.83
N LEU A 292 30.59 0.70 35.85
CA LEU A 292 31.92 1.24 36.09
C LEU A 292 32.40 1.00 37.51
N LEU A 293 31.55 1.22 38.52
CA LEU A 293 31.90 0.97 39.92
C LEU A 293 32.22 -0.51 40.17
N GLN A 294 31.39 -1.43 39.64
CA GLN A 294 31.68 -2.87 39.72
C GLN A 294 33.02 -3.25 39.09
N ILE A 295 33.38 -2.60 37.98
CA ILE A 295 34.67 -2.81 37.33
C ILE A 295 35.81 -2.33 38.24
N ILE A 296 35.66 -1.19 38.92
CA ILE A 296 36.67 -0.66 39.84
C ILE A 296 36.80 -1.55 41.08
N GLU A 297 35.69 -1.92 41.72
CA GLU A 297 35.69 -2.81 42.90
C GLU A 297 36.37 -4.15 42.62
N SER A 298 36.16 -4.72 41.43
CA SER A 298 36.83 -5.97 41.04
C SER A 298 38.35 -5.86 40.80
N LEU A 299 38.87 -4.64 40.74
CA LEU A 299 40.31 -4.36 40.63
C LEU A 299 40.95 -4.08 42.00
N GLU A 300 40.16 -3.82 43.06
CA GLU A 300 40.68 -3.70 44.41
C GLU A 300 41.02 -5.11 44.96
N PRO A 301 42.24 -5.34 45.46
CA PRO A 301 42.58 -6.61 46.07
C PRO A 301 41.76 -6.81 47.36
N SER A 302 41.09 -7.95 47.48
CA SER A 302 40.41 -8.36 48.70
C SER A 302 41.39 -8.35 49.89
N GLU A 303 41.10 -7.56 50.93
CA GLU A 303 41.83 -7.64 52.19
C GLU A 303 41.84 -9.10 52.71
N PRO A 304 42.98 -9.63 53.15
CA PRO A 304 43.03 -10.98 53.71
C PRO A 304 42.23 -11.03 55.03
N ALA A 305 41.36 -12.03 55.14
CA ALA A 305 40.56 -12.29 56.33
C ALA A 305 41.47 -12.47 57.56
N ASP A 306 41.31 -11.60 58.55
CA ASP A 306 42.06 -11.64 59.80
C ASP A 306 41.81 -12.97 60.52
N THR A 307 42.88 -13.74 60.71
CA THR A 307 42.83 -15.09 61.28
C THR A 307 42.82 -14.95 62.80
N GLN A 308 41.64 -15.05 63.43
CA GLN A 308 41.52 -15.06 64.89
C GLN A 308 42.36 -16.21 65.48
N THR A 309 43.35 -15.86 66.28
CA THR A 309 44.19 -16.80 67.04
C THR A 309 43.42 -17.22 68.29
N PRO A 310 43.26 -18.53 68.62
CA PRO A 310 42.52 -18.93 69.80
C PRO A 310 43.34 -18.69 71.08
N GLU A 311 42.77 -17.94 72.01
CA GLU A 311 43.31 -17.71 73.35
C GLU A 311 43.38 -19.02 74.15
N THR A 312 44.60 -19.38 74.56
CA THR A 312 44.86 -20.39 75.60
C THR A 312 44.48 -19.84 76.97
N VAL A 313 43.43 -20.37 77.59
CA VAL A 313 43.12 -20.14 79.02
C VAL A 313 43.91 -21.13 79.86
N SER A 314 44.80 -20.62 80.72
CA SER A 314 45.58 -21.41 81.69
C SER A 314 44.77 -21.67 82.96
N ILE A 315 44.91 -22.88 83.48
CA ILE A 315 44.35 -23.33 84.76
C ILE A 315 45.25 -22.84 85.89
N GLY A 316 44.66 -22.22 86.92
CA GLY A 316 45.29 -21.84 88.18
C GLY A 316 44.23 -21.66 89.26
#